data_AF-A0A967M2A4-F1
#
_entry.id   AF-A0A967M2A4-F1
#
_cell.length_a   1.000
_cell.length_b   1.000
_cell.length_c   1.000
_cell.angle_alpha   90.00
_cell.angle_beta   90.00
_cell.angle_gamma   90.00
#
_symmetry.space_group_name_H-M   'P 1'
#
loop_
_entity.id
_entity.type
_entity.pdbx_description
1 polymer ?
#
loop_
_entity_poly.entity_id
_entity_poly.type
_entity_poly.pdbx_seq_one_letter_code
_entity_poly.pdbx_strand_id
1 'polypeptide(L)' 'LITDLSKIPDLLVISRLSSFTYKGKNIKVQQIAEELGVRYVLEGSVRKAANRVRINAQLIDGASGHHLWADRYDGDM' A
#
# COMPACT_ATOMS: atom_id res chain seq x y z
N LEU A 1 -6.92 -4.41 5.39
CA LEU A 1 -5.99 -3.27 5.16
C LEU A 1 -6.74 -1.95 4.99
N ILE A 2 -7.30 -1.56 3.82
CA ILE A 2 -8.08 -0.28 3.70
C ILE A 2 -9.14 -0.15 4.80
N THR A 3 -9.97 -1.18 4.97
CA THR A 3 -11.02 -1.24 6.00
C THR A 3 -10.51 -1.16 7.44
N ASP A 4 -9.28 -1.62 7.69
CA ASP A 4 -8.72 -1.63 9.04
C ASP A 4 -8.03 -0.31 9.36
N LEU A 5 -7.30 0.24 8.39
CA LEU A 5 -6.72 1.57 8.47
C LEU A 5 -7.78 2.65 8.59
N SER A 6 -8.92 2.52 7.91
CA SER A 6 -10.01 3.50 7.98
C SER A 6 -10.72 3.55 9.32
N LYS A 7 -10.43 2.61 10.24
CA LYS A 7 -10.95 2.64 11.62
C LYS A 7 -10.11 3.54 12.54
N ILE A 8 -8.94 4.00 12.08
CA ILE A 8 -8.08 4.90 12.84
C ILE A 8 -8.60 6.33 12.63
N PRO A 9 -9.12 7.02 13.67
CA PRO A 9 -9.85 8.28 13.51
C PRO A 9 -9.08 9.40 12.79
N ASP A 10 -7.76 9.45 12.96
CA ASP A 10 -6.91 10.51 12.40
C ASP A 10 -6.22 10.11 11.10
N LEU A 11 -6.53 8.93 10.55
CA LEU A 11 -5.94 8.45 9.31
C LEU A 11 -6.92 8.64 8.15
N LEU A 12 -6.60 9.60 7.28
CA LEU A 12 -7.31 9.74 6.01
C LEU A 12 -6.86 8.60 5.06
N VAL A 13 -7.80 7.72 4.72
CA VAL A 13 -7.54 6.57 3.83
C VAL A 13 -8.28 6.77 2.51
N ILE A 14 -7.52 6.84 1.41
CA ILE A 14 -8.08 6.94 0.07
C ILE A 14 -8.82 5.65 -0.32
N SER A 15 -9.95 5.82 -1.01
CA SER A 15 -10.80 4.72 -1.43
C SER A 15 -10.06 3.67 -2.27
N ARG A 16 -10.56 2.43 -2.24
CA ARG A 16 -10.01 1.35 -3.08
C ARG A 16 -10.07 1.68 -4.56
N LEU A 17 -11.16 2.26 -5.04
CA LEU A 17 -11.35 2.49 -6.48
C LEU A 17 -10.34 3.53 -7.00
N SER A 18 -10.13 4.61 -6.24
CA SER A 18 -9.15 5.65 -6.56
C SER A 18 -7.72 5.11 -6.56
N SER A 19 -7.33 4.36 -5.53
CA SER A 19 -5.98 3.77 -5.42
C SER A 19 -5.72 2.68 -6.47
N PHE A 20 -6.73 1.89 -6.85
CA PHE A 20 -6.55 0.81 -7.82
C PHE A 20 -6.36 1.30 -9.26
N THR A 21 -6.71 2.56 -9.56
CA THR A 21 -6.42 3.20 -10.86
C THR A 21 -4.92 3.20 -11.20
N TYR A 22 -4.05 3.13 -10.19
CA TYR A 22 -2.59 3.13 -10.36
C TYR A 22 -1.99 1.70 -10.38
N LYS A 23 -2.79 0.68 -10.06
CA LYS A 23 -2.29 -0.69 -9.96
C LYS A 23 -1.72 -1.18 -11.30
N GLY A 24 -0.48 -1.64 -11.27
CA GLY A 24 0.21 -2.19 -12.45
C GLY A 24 0.71 -1.12 -13.44
N LYS A 25 0.53 0.17 -13.14
CA LYS A 25 1.12 1.26 -13.92
C LYS A 25 2.53 1.54 -13.42
N ASN A 26 3.43 1.83 -14.36
CA ASN A 26 4.78 2.30 -14.04
C ASN A 26 4.73 3.83 -13.83
N ILE A 27 4.24 4.26 -12.68
CA ILE A 27 4.13 5.66 -12.27
C ILE A 27 4.88 5.87 -10.96
N LYS A 28 5.52 7.03 -10.79
CA LYS A 28 6.26 7.33 -9.57
C LYS A 28 5.32 7.53 -8.39
N VAL A 29 5.70 7.01 -7.23
CA VAL A 29 4.90 7.13 -5.99
C VAL A 29 4.61 8.59 -5.62
N GLN A 30 5.53 9.52 -5.93
CA GLN A 30 5.35 10.94 -5.67
C GLN A 30 4.21 11.54 -6.49
N GLN A 31 4.04 11.10 -7.74
CA GLN A 31 2.92 11.54 -8.58
C GLN A 31 1.59 11.00 -8.05
N ILE A 32 1.56 9.72 -7.62
CA ILE A 32 0.37 9.15 -6.97
C ILE A 32 0.00 9.94 -5.71
N ALA A 33 1.00 10.28 -4.90
CA ALA A 33 0.83 11.01 -3.65
C ALA A 33 0.30 12.43 -3.89
N GLU A 34 0.83 13.12 -4.89
CA GLU A 34 0.37 14.44 -5.31
C GLU A 34 -1.07 14.40 -5.85
N GLU A 35 -1.37 13.50 -6.79
CA GLU A 35 -2.70 13.38 -7.41
C GLU A 35 -3.79 13.01 -6.40
N LEU A 36 -3.47 12.17 -5.41
CA LEU A 36 -4.40 11.74 -4.37
C LEU A 36 -4.37 12.61 -3.11
N GLY A 37 -3.45 13.59 -3.01
CA GLY A 37 -3.30 14.45 -1.85
C GLY A 37 -2.93 13.70 -0.56
N VAL A 38 -2.10 12.64 -0.65
CA VAL A 38 -1.71 11.81 0.49
C VAL A 38 -0.25 11.98 0.87
N ARG A 39 0.04 11.92 2.18
CA ARG A 39 1.42 11.97 2.67
C ARG A 39 2.16 10.63 2.51
N TYR A 40 1.45 9.53 2.61
CA TYR A 40 2.04 8.19 2.61
C TYR A 40 1.32 7.28 1.64
N VAL A 41 2.09 6.39 1.00
CA VAL A 41 1.57 5.32 0.16
C VAL A 41 1.95 3.99 0.80
N LEU A 42 0.93 3.15 1.04
CA LEU A 42 1.13 1.79 1.51
C LEU A 42 0.79 0.84 0.36
N GLU A 43 1.82 0.16 -0.14
CA GLU A 43 1.68 -0.82 -1.21
C GLU A 43 2.15 -2.19 -0.76
N GLY A 44 1.77 -3.21 -1.53
CA GLY A 44 2.08 -4.57 -1.18
C GLY A 44 1.50 -5.58 -2.16
N SER A 45 1.85 -6.84 -1.92
CA SER A 45 1.37 -7.96 -2.70
C SER A 45 1.03 -9.13 -1.80
N VAL A 46 -0.02 -9.86 -2.16
CA VAL A 46 -0.38 -11.13 -1.55
C VAL A 46 -0.28 -12.18 -2.64
N ARG A 47 0.53 -13.21 -2.41
CA ARG A 47 0.63 -14.39 -3.28
C ARG A 47 0.24 -15.61 -2.46
N LYS A 48 -0.65 -16.42 -3.02
CA LYS A 48 -1.10 -17.68 -2.42
C LYS A 48 -0.74 -18.82 -3.36
N ALA A 49 -0.13 -19.88 -2.82
CA ALA A 49 0.21 -21.08 -3.57
C ALA A 49 0.08 -22.30 -2.65
N ALA A 50 -0.81 -23.23 -3.00
CA ALA A 50 -1.20 -24.35 -2.14
C ALA A 50 -1.52 -23.86 -0.71
N ASN A 51 -0.87 -24.42 0.30
CA ASN A 51 -1.04 -24.04 1.70
C ASN A 51 -0.06 -22.95 2.14
N ARG A 52 0.51 -22.16 1.22
CA ARG A 52 1.46 -21.09 1.54
C ARG A 52 0.92 -19.73 1.15
N VAL A 53 1.11 -18.76 2.02
CA VAL A 53 0.81 -17.35 1.80
C VAL A 53 2.08 -16.53 1.99
N ARG A 54 2.40 -15.71 0.99
CA ARG A 54 3.43 -14.68 1.05
C ARG A 54 2.79 -13.31 0.95
N ILE A 55 3.05 -12.47 1.93
CA ILE A 55 2.60 -11.07 1.97
C ILE A 55 3.84 -10.19 2.00
N ASN A 56 3.90 -9.22 1.10
CA ASN A 56 4.87 -8.11 1.20
C ASN A 56 4.08 -6.83 1.41
N ALA A 57 4.55 -5.96 2.30
CA ALA A 57 3.98 -4.64 2.52
C ALA A 57 5.09 -3.60 2.71
N GLN A 58 4.88 -2.39 2.18
CA GLN A 58 5.86 -1.32 2.22
C GLN A 58 5.15 0.02 2.44
N LEU A 59 5.63 0.80 3.40
CA LEU A 59 5.19 2.16 3.65
C LEU A 59 6.21 3.12 3.03
N ILE A 60 5.72 4.00 2.17
CA ILE A 60 6.53 4.92 1.39
C ILE A 60 6.12 6.36 1.71
N ASP A 61 7.12 7.21 1.91
CA ASP A 61 6.91 8.66 2.01
C ASP A 61 6.56 9.23 0.64
N GLY A 62 5.37 9.83 0.52
CA GLY A 62 4.85 10.34 -0.76
C GLY A 62 5.63 11.52 -1.32
N ALA A 63 6.35 12.29 -0.51
CA ALA A 63 7.10 13.45 -0.98
C ALA A 63 8.49 13.05 -1.51
N SER A 64 9.21 12.21 -0.79
CA SER A 64 10.57 11.78 -1.16
C SER A 64 10.59 10.50 -1.99
N GLY A 65 9.58 9.64 -1.86
CA GLY A 65 9.58 8.28 -2.39
C GLY A 65 10.46 7.31 -1.61
N HIS A 66 10.96 7.69 -0.44
CA HIS A 66 11.74 6.80 0.41
C HIS A 66 10.85 5.78 1.11
N HIS A 67 11.33 4.55 1.19
CA HIS A 67 10.72 3.52 2.04
C HIS A 67 10.95 3.88 3.51
N LEU A 68 9.86 4.07 4.25
CA LEU A 68 9.90 4.28 5.69
C LEU A 68 9.91 2.95 6.44
N TRP A 69 9.23 1.95 5.88
CA TRP A 69 9.15 0.61 6.44
C TRP A 69 8.83 -0.40 5.34
N ALA A 70 9.33 -1.62 5.48
CA ALA A 70 9.01 -2.75 4.62
C ALA A 70 9.07 -4.02 5.44
N ASP A 71 8.11 -4.91 5.23
CA ASP A 71 8.10 -6.21 5.89
C ASP A 71 7.49 -7.27 4.99
N ARG A 72 7.84 -8.51 5.30
CA ARG A 72 7.41 -9.70 4.59
C ARG A 72 6.98 -10.77 5.57
N TYR A 73 5.77 -11.26 5.36
CA TYR A 73 5.26 -12.42 6.05
C TYR A 73 5.21 -13.61 5.10
N ASP A 74 5.83 -14.71 5.49
CA ASP A 74 5.69 -16.03 4.86
C ASP A 74 5.03 -16.95 5.89
N GLY A 75 3.83 -17.45 5.59
CA GLY A 75 3.09 -18.34 6.47
C GLY A 75 2.49 -19.52 5.73
N ASP A 76 2.30 -20.62 6.46
CA ASP A 76 1.45 -21.72 6.02
C ASP A 76 -0.01 -21.42 6.45
N MET A 77 -0.97 -21.92 5.66
CA MET A 77 -2.41 -21.69 5.83
C MET A 77 -3.12 -22.94 6.32
#